data_AF-A0AAE9N5I5-F1
#
_entry.id   AF-A0AAE9N5I5-F1
#
_cell.length_a   1.000
_cell.length_b   1.000
_cell.length_c   1.000
_cell.angle_alpha   90.00
_cell.angle_beta   90.00
_cell.angle_gamma   90.00
#
_symmetry.space_group_name_H-M   'P 1'
#
loop_
_entity.id
_entity.type
_entity.pdbx_description
1 polymer ?
#
loop_
_entity_poly.entity_id
_entity_poly.type
_entity_poly.pdbx_seq_one_letter_code
_entity_poly.pdbx_strand_id
1 'polypeptide(L)'
;MYTYFAAALALLPALTFAAPSYNCKQASQIAEQVICGSQELANLDLLIAKKYRNALSEASSKNDKQSLRQAQRAWLQKRNECGYSVDCLKTESLERLSILKTRESVVFSWGGVLRQLPNLESDQVGSTYERQPIAILQETSNYWNGYPWFKVSVSGKTAYQWGGIICDKLRPKKTFCE
;
A
#
# COMPACT_ATOMS: atom_id res chain seq x y z
N MET A 1 36.62 6.57 61.16
CA MET A 1 35.29 6.06 60.80
C MET A 1 35.04 6.44 59.35
N TYR A 2 35.30 5.55 58.38
CA TYR A 2 35.18 5.85 56.95
C TYR A 2 33.81 5.40 56.47
N THR A 3 32.93 6.35 56.16
CA THR A 3 31.61 6.07 55.58
C THR A 3 31.75 5.92 54.06
N TYR A 4 31.50 4.71 53.55
CA TYR A 4 31.41 4.43 52.13
C TYR A 4 30.05 4.86 51.59
N PHE A 5 30.02 5.80 50.64
CA PHE A 5 28.81 6.09 49.86
C PHE A 5 28.69 5.07 48.73
N ALA A 6 27.65 4.23 48.78
CA ALA A 6 27.30 3.35 47.68
C ALA A 6 26.62 4.16 46.56
N ALA A 7 27.26 4.26 45.40
CA ALA A 7 26.66 4.86 44.21
C ALA A 7 25.63 3.90 43.60
N ALA A 8 24.35 4.24 43.69
CA ALA A 8 23.28 3.50 43.03
C ALA A 8 23.34 3.74 41.51
N LEU A 9 23.67 2.71 40.74
CA LEU A 9 23.72 2.74 39.28
C LEU A 9 22.27 2.69 38.74
N ALA A 10 21.71 3.84 38.37
CA ALA A 10 20.39 3.92 37.77
C ALA A 10 20.44 3.35 36.33
N LEU A 11 19.73 2.23 36.10
CA LEU A 11 19.49 1.66 34.78
C LEU A 11 18.55 2.58 33.98
N LEU A 12 19.11 3.43 33.12
CA LEU A 12 18.33 4.20 32.16
C LEU A 12 17.80 3.25 31.06
N PRO A 13 16.50 3.30 30.73
CA PRO A 13 15.95 2.50 29.65
C PRO A 13 16.61 2.89 28.33
N ALA A 14 17.14 1.90 27.61
CA ALA A 14 17.72 2.11 26.30
C ALA A 14 16.62 2.61 25.35
N LEU A 15 16.76 3.86 24.86
CA LEU A 15 15.93 4.38 23.79
C LEU A 15 16.17 3.53 22.55
N THR A 16 15.20 2.68 22.20
CA THR A 16 15.22 1.90 20.97
C THR A 16 14.85 2.81 19.81
N PHE A 17 15.87 3.37 19.15
CA PHE A 17 15.68 4.06 17.87
C PHE A 17 15.18 3.06 16.82
N ALA A 18 14.15 3.42 16.03
CA ALA A 18 13.72 2.55 14.95
C ALA A 18 14.83 2.46 13.90
N ALA A 19 15.17 1.23 13.54
CA ALA A 19 16.07 0.96 12.44
C ALA A 19 15.27 0.95 11.12
N PRO A 20 15.84 1.44 10.00
CA PRO A 20 15.24 1.26 8.68
C PRO A 20 15.19 -0.24 8.31
N SER A 21 14.66 -0.55 7.13
CA SER A 21 14.48 -1.93 6.64
C SER A 21 15.77 -2.68 6.31
N TYR A 22 16.93 -2.08 6.57
CA TYR A 22 18.27 -2.62 6.33
C TYR A 22 19.19 -2.39 7.55
N ASN A 23 20.31 -3.10 7.59
CA ASN A 23 21.28 -2.98 8.67
C ASN A 23 22.11 -1.70 8.51
N CYS A 24 21.95 -0.75 9.43
CA CYS A 24 22.70 0.51 9.42
C CYS A 24 24.22 0.35 9.46
N LYS A 25 24.74 -0.75 10.04
CA LYS A 25 26.18 -1.03 10.04
C LYS A 25 26.72 -1.41 8.65
N GLN A 26 25.83 -1.72 7.70
CA GLN A 26 26.15 -2.11 6.33
C GLN A 26 25.69 -1.04 5.33
N ALA A 27 25.23 0.13 5.80
CA ALA A 27 24.81 1.23 4.94
C ALA A 27 26.01 1.73 4.10
N SER A 28 25.87 1.65 2.79
CA SER A 28 26.96 1.95 1.84
C SER A 28 26.76 3.30 1.13
N GLN A 29 25.54 3.82 1.16
CA GLN A 29 25.17 5.07 0.52
C GLN A 29 24.99 6.17 1.57
N ILE A 30 25.36 7.42 1.22
CA ILE A 30 25.17 8.57 2.10
C ILE A 30 23.71 8.71 2.54
N ALA A 31 22.76 8.60 1.60
CA ALA A 31 21.33 8.61 1.90
C ALA A 31 20.93 7.55 2.94
N GLU A 32 21.50 6.34 2.85
CA GLU A 32 21.20 5.25 3.79
C GLU A 32 21.68 5.57 5.21
N GLN A 33 22.84 6.22 5.32
CA GLN A 33 23.40 6.66 6.60
C GLN A 33 22.57 7.78 7.22
N VAL A 34 22.10 8.75 6.41
CA VAL A 34 21.18 9.80 6.88
C VAL A 34 19.86 9.23 7.36
N ILE A 35 19.29 8.26 6.62
CA ILE A 35 18.09 7.55 7.06
C ILE A 35 18.33 6.82 8.39
N CYS A 36 19.49 6.18 8.57
CA CYS A 36 19.86 5.53 9.83
C CYS A 36 19.98 6.49 11.03
N GLY A 37 20.35 7.75 10.78
CA GLY A 37 20.42 8.79 11.80
C GLY A 37 19.10 9.50 12.09
N SER A 38 18.04 9.22 11.34
CA SER A 38 16.75 9.92 11.45
C SER A 38 15.61 8.96 11.73
N GLN A 39 15.03 9.09 12.92
CA GLN A 39 13.88 8.31 13.36
C GLN A 39 12.68 8.43 12.40
N GLU A 40 12.43 9.62 11.86
CA GLU A 40 11.35 9.84 10.90
C GLU A 40 11.62 9.10 9.57
N LEU A 41 12.82 9.26 9.02
CA LEU A 41 13.18 8.65 7.75
C LEU A 41 13.26 7.11 7.86
N ALA A 42 13.77 6.58 8.97
CA ALA A 42 13.80 5.14 9.23
C ALA A 42 12.38 4.54 9.26
N ASN A 43 11.42 5.23 9.87
CA ASN A 43 10.02 4.80 9.88
C ASN A 43 9.40 4.81 8.47
N LEU A 44 9.70 5.83 7.66
CA LEU A 44 9.26 5.88 6.27
C LEU A 44 9.85 4.73 5.45
N ASP A 45 11.14 4.44 5.61
CA ASP A 45 11.82 3.33 4.93
C ASP A 45 11.20 1.96 5.30
N LEU A 46 10.95 1.71 6.59
CA LEU A 46 10.23 0.52 7.05
C LEU A 46 8.84 0.39 6.41
N LEU A 47 8.10 1.49 6.34
CA LEU A 47 6.77 1.50 5.75
C LEU A 47 6.82 1.19 4.25
N ILE A 48 7.76 1.78 3.51
CA ILE A 48 8.00 1.48 2.09
C ILE A 48 8.32 0.00 1.91
N ALA A 49 9.23 -0.55 2.71
CA ALA A 49 9.61 -1.96 2.64
C ALA A 49 8.42 -2.90 2.91
N LYS A 50 7.54 -2.55 3.85
CA LYS A 50 6.29 -3.30 4.10
C LYS A 50 5.36 -3.25 2.88
N LYS A 51 5.07 -2.06 2.34
CA LYS A 51 4.16 -1.90 1.19
C LYS A 51 4.71 -2.57 -0.08
N TYR A 52 6.02 -2.47 -0.30
CA TYR A 52 6.68 -3.14 -1.41
C TYR A 52 6.57 -4.67 -1.32
N ARG A 53 6.76 -5.26 -0.12
CA ARG A 53 6.57 -6.71 0.08
C ARG A 53 5.13 -7.15 -0.19
N ASN A 54 4.14 -6.38 0.26
CA ASN A 54 2.74 -6.66 -0.04
C ASN A 54 2.49 -6.65 -1.56
N ALA A 55 2.93 -5.60 -2.25
CA ALA A 55 2.79 -5.49 -3.71
C ALA A 55 3.45 -6.66 -4.46
N LEU A 56 4.61 -7.16 -3.99
CA LEU A 56 5.24 -8.36 -4.57
C LEU A 56 4.44 -9.64 -4.33
N SER A 57 3.77 -9.76 -3.18
CA SER A 57 2.93 -10.90 -2.84
C SER A 57 1.66 -10.92 -3.69
N GLU A 58 1.06 -9.76 -3.92
CA GLU A 58 -0.20 -9.57 -4.64
C GLU A 58 -0.04 -9.63 -6.17
N ALA A 59 1.17 -9.39 -6.69
CA ALA A 59 1.43 -9.46 -8.12
C ALA A 59 1.14 -10.86 -8.70
N SER A 60 0.26 -10.91 -9.71
CA SER A 60 -0.31 -12.13 -10.29
C SER A 60 0.64 -12.89 -11.20
N SER A 61 1.59 -12.21 -11.85
CA SER A 61 2.52 -12.81 -12.81
C SER A 61 3.99 -12.61 -12.43
N LYS A 62 4.87 -13.46 -13.00
CA LYS A 62 6.33 -13.28 -12.88
C LYS A 62 6.79 -11.95 -13.48
N ASN A 63 6.18 -11.51 -14.58
CA ASN A 63 6.50 -10.25 -15.25
C ASN A 63 6.14 -9.05 -14.38
N ASP A 64 4.98 -9.06 -13.72
CA ASP A 64 4.58 -7.98 -12.80
C ASP A 64 5.54 -7.87 -11.61
N LYS A 65 5.96 -9.01 -11.05
CA LYS A 65 6.98 -9.05 -9.98
C LYS A 65 8.31 -8.51 -10.48
N GLN A 66 8.70 -8.79 -11.72
CA GLN A 66 9.93 -8.25 -12.31
C GLN A 66 9.84 -6.74 -12.51
N SER A 67 8.75 -6.22 -13.06
CA SER A 67 8.50 -4.79 -13.22
C SER A 67 8.50 -4.05 -11.88
N LEU A 68 7.88 -4.62 -10.84
CA LEU A 68 7.92 -4.09 -9.48
C LEU A 68 9.34 -4.00 -8.93
N ARG A 69 10.15 -5.05 -9.10
CA ARG A 69 11.56 -5.06 -8.68
C ARG A 69 12.39 -4.02 -9.41
N GLN A 70 12.18 -3.88 -10.72
CA GLN A 70 12.86 -2.86 -11.52
C GLN A 70 12.51 -1.45 -11.05
N ALA A 71 11.21 -1.16 -10.87
CA ALA A 71 10.75 0.12 -10.36
C ALA A 71 11.27 0.44 -8.95
N GLN A 72 11.34 -0.57 -8.06
CA GLN A 72 11.91 -0.38 -6.71
C GLN A 72 13.40 -0.05 -6.76
N ARG A 73 14.18 -0.74 -7.62
CA ARG A 73 15.61 -0.43 -7.80
C ARG A 73 15.85 0.96 -8.36
N ALA A 74 15.07 1.36 -9.36
CA ALA A 74 15.15 2.71 -9.93
C ALA A 74 14.82 3.77 -8.86
N TRP A 75 13.81 3.55 -8.03
CA TRP A 75 13.50 4.45 -6.91
C TRP A 75 14.64 4.52 -5.88
N LEU A 76 15.29 3.40 -5.55
CA LEU A 76 16.44 3.42 -4.64
C LEU A 76 17.59 4.28 -5.18
N GLN A 77 17.83 4.28 -6.49
CA GLN A 77 18.82 5.16 -7.13
C GLN A 77 18.42 6.63 -6.97
N LYS A 78 17.18 7.00 -7.33
CA LYS A 78 16.64 8.36 -7.17
C LYS A 78 16.72 8.85 -5.72
N ARG A 79 16.35 8.01 -4.75
CA ARG A 79 16.50 8.30 -3.31
C ARG A 79 17.96 8.57 -2.94
N ASN A 80 18.90 7.78 -3.46
CA ASN A 80 20.31 7.92 -3.12
C ASN A 80 20.93 9.21 -3.70
N GLU A 81 20.41 9.74 -4.80
CA GLU A 81 20.82 11.03 -5.37
C GLU A 81 20.55 12.21 -4.42
N CYS A 82 19.61 12.08 -3.47
CA CYS A 82 19.37 13.10 -2.45
C CYS A 82 20.57 13.35 -1.51
N GLY A 83 21.51 12.40 -1.41
CA GLY A 83 22.70 12.53 -0.56
C GLY A 83 22.34 12.87 0.89
N TYR A 84 22.78 14.03 1.37
CA TYR A 84 22.58 14.49 2.76
C TYR A 84 21.23 15.20 3.00
N SER A 85 20.44 15.47 1.96
CA SER A 85 19.23 16.28 2.09
C SER A 85 18.07 15.50 2.70
N VAL A 86 17.76 15.78 3.98
CA VAL A 86 16.62 15.18 4.70
C VAL A 86 15.29 15.48 4.01
N ASP A 87 15.08 16.71 3.55
CA ASP A 87 13.83 17.11 2.88
C ASP A 87 13.64 16.40 1.54
N CYS A 88 14.71 16.22 0.76
CA CYS A 88 14.69 15.41 -0.46
C CYS A 88 14.34 13.96 -0.14
N LEU A 89 15.03 13.34 0.82
CA LEU A 89 14.79 11.95 1.22
C LEU A 89 13.35 11.72 1.71
N LYS A 90 12.82 12.66 2.47
CA LYS A 90 11.43 12.63 2.94
C LYS A 90 10.45 12.74 1.77
N THR A 91 10.68 13.69 0.87
CA THR A 91 9.84 13.92 -0.32
C THR A 91 9.80 12.67 -1.21
N GLU A 92 10.96 12.11 -1.56
CA GLU A 92 11.09 10.89 -2.37
C GLU A 92 10.46 9.67 -1.70
N SER A 93 10.55 9.58 -0.36
CA SER A 93 9.92 8.50 0.40
C SER A 93 8.40 8.61 0.41
N LEU A 94 7.85 9.81 0.61
CA LEU A 94 6.41 10.06 0.59
C LEU A 94 5.82 9.86 -0.82
N GLU A 95 6.52 10.30 -1.86
CA GLU A 95 6.14 10.04 -3.25
C GLU A 95 6.08 8.52 -3.51
N ARG A 96 7.10 7.77 -3.10
CA ARG A 96 7.12 6.30 -3.24
C ARG A 96 5.97 5.64 -2.51
N LEU A 97 5.68 6.09 -1.29
CA LEU A 97 4.55 5.57 -0.53
C LEU A 97 3.23 5.83 -1.24
N SER A 98 3.05 6.96 -1.92
CA SER A 98 1.83 7.22 -2.68
C SER A 98 1.65 6.22 -3.85
N ILE A 99 2.74 5.90 -4.55
CA ILE A 99 2.77 4.93 -5.64
C ILE A 99 2.53 3.49 -5.14
N LEU A 100 3.04 3.16 -3.95
CA LEU A 100 2.83 1.84 -3.34
C LEU A 100 1.45 1.71 -2.66
N LYS A 101 0.90 2.79 -2.09
CA LYS A 101 -0.44 2.83 -1.48
C LYS A 101 -1.56 2.72 -2.51
N THR A 102 -1.36 3.27 -3.71
CA THR A 102 -2.35 3.21 -4.80
C THR A 102 -2.59 1.79 -5.33
N ARG A 103 -1.82 0.80 -4.87
CA ARG A 103 -2.08 -0.63 -5.12
C ARG A 103 -2.77 -1.36 -3.96
N GLU A 104 -3.02 -0.68 -2.84
CA GLU A 104 -3.52 -1.28 -1.60
C GLU A 104 -5.05 -1.18 -1.40
N SER A 105 -5.80 -0.69 -2.38
CA SER A 105 -7.24 -0.89 -2.39
C SER A 105 -7.53 -2.28 -2.94
N VAL A 106 -7.57 -3.30 -2.06
CA VAL A 106 -8.24 -4.55 -2.40
C VAL A 106 -9.68 -4.16 -2.68
N VAL A 107 -10.03 -4.08 -3.96
CA VAL A 107 -11.40 -3.83 -4.38
C VAL A 107 -12.17 -5.10 -4.05
N PHE A 108 -13.26 -4.96 -3.32
CA PHE A 108 -14.09 -6.09 -2.95
C PHE A 108 -15.56 -5.76 -3.14
N SER A 109 -16.36 -6.81 -3.25
CA SER A 109 -17.82 -6.74 -3.27
C SER A 109 -18.37 -7.01 -1.87
N TRP A 110 -19.40 -6.27 -1.46
CA TRP A 110 -20.24 -6.59 -0.30
C TRP A 110 -21.18 -7.78 -0.55
N GLY A 111 -21.15 -8.34 -1.76
CA GLY A 111 -21.95 -9.48 -2.20
C GLY A 111 -22.91 -9.09 -3.32
N GLY A 112 -23.93 -9.91 -3.54
CA GLY A 112 -25.01 -9.60 -4.48
C GLY A 112 -24.77 -10.08 -5.91
N VAL A 113 -25.70 -9.74 -6.78
CA VAL A 113 -25.87 -10.33 -8.11
C VAL A 113 -24.92 -9.71 -9.15
N LEU A 114 -24.30 -10.57 -9.95
CA LEU A 114 -23.58 -10.21 -11.17
C LEU A 114 -24.54 -10.25 -12.36
N ARG A 115 -24.44 -9.25 -13.23
CA ARG A 115 -25.36 -9.06 -14.35
C ARG A 115 -24.67 -9.03 -15.70
N GLN A 116 -25.40 -9.41 -16.75
CA GLN A 116 -24.88 -9.40 -18.12
C GLN A 116 -24.70 -7.98 -18.67
N LEU A 117 -25.56 -7.04 -18.27
CA LEU A 117 -25.52 -5.62 -18.67
C LEU A 117 -25.63 -4.70 -17.43
N PRO A 118 -25.23 -3.42 -17.53
CA PRO A 118 -25.22 -2.49 -16.39
C PRO A 118 -26.61 -1.91 -16.06
N ASN A 119 -27.61 -2.78 -15.86
CA ASN A 119 -28.96 -2.42 -15.46
C ASN A 119 -29.65 -3.57 -14.71
N LEU A 120 -30.73 -3.27 -13.98
CA LEU A 120 -31.45 -4.24 -13.16
C LEU A 120 -32.31 -5.24 -13.95
N GLU A 121 -32.60 -4.96 -15.22
CA GLU A 121 -33.48 -5.78 -16.07
C GLU A 121 -32.72 -6.91 -16.76
N SER A 122 -31.39 -6.80 -16.85
CA SER A 122 -30.56 -7.79 -17.51
C SER A 122 -30.37 -9.08 -16.72
N ASP A 123 -30.04 -10.14 -17.47
CA ASP A 123 -29.82 -11.49 -16.95
C ASP A 123 -28.79 -11.53 -15.83
N GLN A 124 -29.12 -12.34 -14.81
CA GLN A 124 -28.20 -12.65 -13.72
C GLN A 124 -27.23 -13.73 -14.19
N VAL A 125 -25.93 -13.42 -14.16
CA VAL A 125 -24.87 -14.32 -14.65
C VAL A 125 -24.04 -14.92 -13.52
N GLY A 126 -24.38 -14.59 -12.28
CA GLY A 126 -23.75 -15.12 -11.08
C GLY A 126 -23.99 -14.23 -9.86
N SER A 127 -23.20 -14.44 -8.83
CA SER A 127 -23.23 -13.64 -7.61
C SER A 127 -21.85 -13.55 -6.98
N THR A 128 -21.71 -12.61 -6.06
CA THR A 128 -20.56 -12.49 -5.17
C THR A 128 -20.98 -12.73 -3.72
N TYR A 129 -20.03 -13.17 -2.89
CA TYR A 129 -20.20 -13.20 -1.44
C TYR A 129 -19.59 -11.95 -0.79
N GLU A 130 -19.91 -11.71 0.47
CA GLU A 130 -19.42 -10.56 1.22
C GLU A 130 -17.88 -10.56 1.30
N ARG A 131 -17.27 -9.40 1.09
CA ARG A 131 -15.82 -9.19 1.03
C ARG A 131 -15.11 -10.03 -0.03
N GLN A 132 -15.83 -10.52 -1.04
CA GLN A 132 -15.21 -11.21 -2.16
C GLN A 132 -14.32 -10.23 -2.94
N PRO A 133 -13.02 -10.54 -3.14
CA PRO A 133 -12.17 -9.73 -3.98
C PRO A 133 -12.67 -9.70 -5.42
N ILE A 134 -12.67 -8.52 -6.03
CA ILE A 134 -13.06 -8.30 -7.43
C ILE A 134 -12.05 -7.37 -8.10
N ALA A 135 -12.02 -7.35 -9.43
CA ALA A 135 -11.29 -6.33 -10.18
C ALA A 135 -12.27 -5.45 -10.96
N ILE A 136 -12.17 -4.13 -10.82
CA ILE A 136 -12.90 -3.19 -11.69
C ILE A 136 -12.15 -3.09 -13.02
N LEU A 137 -12.86 -3.40 -14.11
CA LEU A 137 -12.34 -3.29 -15.48
C LEU A 137 -12.77 -1.97 -16.13
N GLN A 138 -14.00 -1.50 -15.87
CA GLN A 138 -14.54 -0.29 -16.49
C GLN A 138 -15.65 0.32 -15.61
N GLU A 139 -15.70 1.65 -15.53
CA GLU A 139 -16.86 2.41 -15.02
C GLU A 139 -17.80 2.72 -16.19
N THR A 140 -19.11 2.52 -16.02
CA THR A 140 -20.11 2.84 -17.05
C THR A 140 -20.81 4.17 -16.77
N SER A 141 -21.50 4.71 -17.78
CA SER A 141 -22.36 5.89 -17.64
C SER A 141 -23.76 5.57 -17.08
N ASN A 142 -24.05 4.30 -16.78
CA ASN A 142 -25.34 3.88 -16.23
C ASN A 142 -25.32 4.06 -14.71
N TYR A 143 -26.26 4.82 -14.18
CA TYR A 143 -26.40 5.06 -12.74
C TYR A 143 -27.68 4.44 -12.20
N TRP A 144 -27.60 3.99 -10.96
CA TRP A 144 -28.77 3.58 -10.18
C TRP A 144 -28.55 3.96 -8.72
N ASN A 145 -29.56 4.56 -8.07
CA ASN A 145 -29.50 5.01 -6.67
C ASN A 145 -28.22 5.80 -6.31
N GLY A 146 -27.77 6.69 -7.19
CA GLY A 146 -26.61 7.56 -6.94
C GLY A 146 -25.23 6.93 -7.21
N TYR A 147 -25.15 5.66 -7.58
CA TYR A 147 -23.89 4.99 -7.90
C TYR A 147 -23.86 4.49 -9.35
N PRO A 148 -22.70 4.53 -10.03
CA PRO A 148 -22.55 3.95 -11.36
C PRO A 148 -22.49 2.42 -11.31
N TRP A 149 -22.73 1.79 -12.45
CA TRP A 149 -22.40 0.39 -12.66
C TRP A 149 -20.93 0.24 -13.09
N PHE A 150 -20.34 -0.91 -12.76
CA PHE A 150 -18.98 -1.25 -13.13
C PHE A 150 -18.95 -2.58 -13.87
N LYS A 151 -18.14 -2.67 -14.91
CA LYS A 151 -17.68 -3.94 -15.46
C LYS A 151 -16.60 -4.48 -14.53
N VAL A 152 -16.79 -5.70 -14.04
CA VAL A 152 -15.92 -6.33 -13.05
C VAL A 152 -15.46 -7.70 -13.52
N SER A 153 -14.29 -8.12 -13.06
CA SER A 153 -13.81 -9.51 -13.14
C SER A 153 -13.90 -10.16 -11.78
N VAL A 154 -14.59 -11.30 -11.71
CA VAL A 154 -14.78 -12.12 -10.51
C VAL A 154 -14.41 -13.55 -10.86
N SER A 155 -13.39 -14.10 -10.20
CA SER A 155 -12.91 -15.47 -10.45
C SER A 155 -12.64 -15.77 -11.94
N GLY A 156 -12.12 -14.78 -12.67
CA GLY A 156 -11.81 -14.88 -14.10
C GLY A 156 -13.00 -14.70 -15.05
N LYS A 157 -14.22 -14.51 -14.54
CA LYS A 157 -15.42 -14.21 -15.34
C LYS A 157 -15.71 -12.71 -15.32
N THR A 158 -16.09 -12.18 -16.47
CA THR A 158 -16.47 -10.77 -16.60
C THR A 158 -17.98 -10.59 -16.51
N ALA A 159 -18.43 -9.64 -15.70
CA ALA A 159 -19.85 -9.28 -15.55
C ALA A 159 -19.99 -7.80 -15.15
N TYR A 160 -21.21 -7.34 -14.92
CA TYR A 160 -21.49 -6.02 -14.37
C TYR A 160 -22.01 -6.10 -12.94
N GLN A 161 -21.59 -5.15 -12.12
CA GLN A 161 -22.01 -5.03 -10.73
C GLN A 161 -22.19 -3.56 -10.35
N TRP A 162 -23.19 -3.30 -9.52
CA TRP A 162 -23.57 -1.95 -9.10
C TRP A 162 -22.58 -1.37 -8.08
N GLY A 163 -22.23 -0.09 -8.20
CA GLY A 163 -21.21 0.55 -7.36
C GLY A 163 -21.55 0.61 -5.87
N GLY A 164 -22.83 0.66 -5.50
CA GLY A 164 -23.26 0.73 -4.10
C GLY A 164 -22.98 -0.53 -3.28
N ILE A 165 -22.53 -1.62 -3.92
CA ILE A 165 -22.11 -2.87 -3.27
C ILE A 165 -20.64 -3.21 -3.56
N ILE A 166 -19.89 -2.28 -4.13
CA ILE A 166 -18.45 -2.42 -4.34
C ILE A 166 -17.76 -1.49 -3.35
N CYS A 167 -16.68 -1.93 -2.72
CA CYS A 167 -15.75 -1.05 -2.04
C CYS A 167 -14.47 -0.89 -2.87
N ASP A 168 -14.26 0.34 -3.34
CA ASP A 168 -12.98 0.80 -3.85
C ASP A 168 -12.60 2.14 -3.23
N LYS A 169 -11.57 2.14 -2.37
CA LYS A 169 -11.09 3.35 -1.69
C LYS A 169 -10.54 4.41 -2.65
N LEU A 170 -10.22 4.05 -3.90
CA LEU A 170 -9.81 5.00 -4.94
C LEU A 170 -11.01 5.70 -5.60
N ARG A 171 -12.23 5.21 -5.37
CA ARG A 171 -13.49 5.74 -5.94
C ARG A 171 -14.52 6.07 -4.83
N PRO A 172 -14.17 6.87 -3.81
CA PRO A 172 -14.97 7.05 -2.59
C PRO A 172 -16.36 7.67 -2.81
N LYS A 173 -16.61 8.30 -3.96
CA LYS A 173 -17.92 8.88 -4.33
C LYS A 173 -18.73 8.01 -5.30
N LYS A 174 -18.17 6.89 -5.75
CA LYS A 174 -18.75 6.02 -6.78
C LYS A 174 -18.87 4.56 -6.32
N THR A 175 -18.30 4.25 -5.18
CA THR A 175 -18.32 2.93 -4.54
C THR A 175 -18.51 3.12 -3.03
N PHE A 176 -19.06 2.12 -2.33
CA PHE A 176 -19.39 2.16 -0.92
C PHE A 176 -18.41 1.32 -0.08
N CYS A 177 -17.75 1.93 0.91
CA CYS A 177 -16.65 1.33 1.67
C CYS A 177 -16.79 1.36 3.20
N GLU A 178 -18.00 1.58 3.72
CA GLU A 178 -18.25 1.70 5.17
C GLU A 178 -18.04 0.39 5.95
#